data_AF-A0A357VF05-F1
#
_entry.id   AF-A0A357VF05-F1
#
_cell.length_a   1.000
_cell.length_b   1.000
_cell.length_c   1.000
_cell.angle_alpha   90.00
_cell.angle_beta   90.00
_cell.angle_gamma   90.00
#
_symmetry.space_group_name_H-M   'P 1'
#
loop_
_entity.id
_entity.type
_entity.pdbx_description
1 polymer ?
#
loop_
_entity_poly.entity_id
_entity_poly.type
_entity_poly.pdbx_seq_one_letter_code
_entity_poly.pdbx_strand_id
1 'polypeptide(L)'
;MENGQLTWITNFIWGIADDVLRDLYVRGKYRDVILPMTVIRRLDAVLEPTKQAVLDMKASLDKAGIVHQDAALRQAAGQAFYNTSPFTLRDLKARASRQQLEA
;
A
#
# COMPACT_ATOMS: atom_id res chain seq x y z
N MET A 1 -13.36 16.10 -7.58
CA MET A 1 -12.49 16.83 -6.63
C MET A 1 -12.35 18.24 -7.16
N GLU A 2 -12.61 19.25 -6.34
CA GLU A 2 -12.44 20.65 -6.74
C GLU A 2 -10.95 20.99 -6.84
N ASN A 3 -10.56 21.86 -7.78
CA ASN A 3 -9.14 22.21 -8.01
C ASN A 3 -8.44 22.75 -6.76
N GLY A 4 -9.15 23.46 -5.88
CA GLY A 4 -8.59 23.95 -4.61
C GLY A 4 -8.14 22.83 -3.67
N GLN A 5 -8.87 21.71 -3.65
CA GLN A 5 -8.54 20.55 -2.82
C GLN A 5 -7.28 19.84 -3.31
N LEU A 6 -7.08 19.74 -4.63
CA LEU A 6 -5.89 19.12 -5.23
C LEU A 6 -4.62 19.91 -4.90
N THR A 7 -4.67 21.24 -5.03
CA THR A 7 -3.54 22.12 -4.68
C THR A 7 -3.18 21.99 -3.20
N TRP A 8 -4.18 21.94 -2.32
CA TRP A 8 -3.96 21.77 -0.88
C TRP A 8 -3.29 20.42 -0.56
N ILE A 9 -3.79 19.30 -1.10
CA ILE A 9 -3.20 17.97 -0.86
C ILE A 9 -1.74 17.93 -1.34
N THR A 10 -1.48 18.52 -2.51
CA THR A 10 -0.13 18.55 -3.08
C THR A 10 0.82 19.32 -2.16
N ASN A 11 0.42 20.51 -1.73
CA ASN A 11 1.24 21.33 -0.82
C ASN A 11 1.46 20.65 0.53
N PHE A 12 0.44 19.97 1.07
CA PHE A 12 0.56 19.21 2.31
C PHE A 12 1.59 18.08 2.22
N ILE A 13 1.55 17.29 1.13
CA ILE A 13 2.51 16.19 0.93
C ILE A 13 3.94 16.73 0.80
N TRP A 14 4.15 17.78 0.01
CA TRP A 14 5.47 18.39 -0.15
C TRP A 14 5.97 19.06 1.13
N GLY A 15 5.07 19.64 1.94
CA GLY A 15 5.41 20.21 3.25
C GLY A 15 5.95 19.17 4.24
N ILE A 16 5.34 17.98 4.31
CA ILE A 16 5.86 16.90 5.17
C ILE A 16 7.28 16.48 4.75
N ALA A 17 7.55 16.43 3.45
CA ALA A 17 8.88 16.07 2.95
C ALA A 17 9.94 17.12 3.35
N ASP A 18 9.55 18.39 3.35
CA ASP A 18 10.39 19.47 3.86
C ASP A 18 10.69 19.35 5.36
N ASP A 19 9.86 18.64 6.14
CA ASP A 19 10.07 18.43 7.57
C ASP A 19 10.84 17.12 7.88
N VAL A 20 10.60 16.06 7.11
CA VAL A 20 11.11 14.71 7.42
C VAL A 20 12.34 14.33 6.57
N LEU A 21 12.42 14.81 5.34
CA LEU A 21 13.46 14.38 4.38
C LEU A 21 14.59 15.41 4.20
N ARG A 22 14.45 16.64 4.74
CA ARG A 22 15.37 17.75 4.49
C ARG A 22 16.81 17.49 4.88
N ASP A 23 17.04 16.80 5.99
CA ASP A 23 18.39 16.52 6.48
C ASP A 23 18.94 15.18 5.96
N LEU A 24 18.11 14.39 5.27
CA LEU A 24 18.46 13.07 4.74
C LEU A 24 18.68 13.08 3.22
N TYR A 25 17.93 13.94 2.51
CA TYR A 25 17.92 14.02 1.06
C TYR A 25 17.91 15.48 0.61
N VAL A 26 18.57 15.77 -0.51
CA VAL A 26 18.40 17.06 -1.18
C VAL A 26 16.98 17.16 -1.75
N ARG A 27 16.40 18.38 -1.81
CA ARG A 27 15.02 18.61 -2.28
C ARG A 27 14.71 17.97 -3.65
N GLY A 28 15.68 17.93 -4.56
CA GLY A 28 15.53 17.28 -5.87
C GLY A 28 15.24 15.77 -5.80
N LYS A 29 15.62 15.12 -4.70
CA LYS A 29 15.49 13.68 -4.42
C LYS A 29 14.24 13.29 -3.65
N TYR A 30 13.48 14.23 -3.11
CA TYR A 30 12.23 13.92 -2.41
C TYR A 30 11.25 13.13 -3.27
N ARG A 31 11.18 13.44 -4.58
CA ARG A 31 10.29 12.72 -5.50
C ARG A 31 10.57 11.22 -5.52
N ASP A 32 11.83 10.83 -5.33
CA ASP A 32 12.28 9.44 -5.40
C ASP A 32 11.73 8.63 -4.20
N VAL A 33 11.27 9.31 -3.15
CA VAL A 33 10.62 8.71 -1.98
C VAL A 33 9.10 8.89 -2.03
N ILE A 34 8.63 10.11 -2.30
CA ILE A 34 7.21 10.46 -2.26
C ILE A 34 6.42 9.72 -3.34
N LEU A 35 6.94 9.68 -4.58
CA LEU A 35 6.18 9.11 -5.71
C LEU A 35 5.95 7.60 -5.54
N PRO A 36 6.97 6.77 -5.24
CA PRO A 36 6.73 5.35 -4.99
C PRO A 36 5.76 5.11 -3.84
N MET A 37 5.90 5.82 -2.72
CA MET A 37 5.01 5.68 -1.57
C MET A 37 3.56 6.09 -1.91
N THR A 38 3.37 7.12 -2.74
CA THR A 38 2.04 7.53 -3.21
C THR A 38 1.39 6.46 -4.09
N VAL A 39 2.17 5.87 -5.00
CA VAL A 39 1.69 4.78 -5.88
C VAL A 39 1.33 3.54 -5.06
N ILE A 40 2.21 3.11 -4.16
CA ILE A 40 1.98 1.96 -3.28
C ILE A 40 0.74 2.20 -2.41
N ARG A 41 0.57 3.40 -1.83
CA ARG A 41 -0.63 3.78 -1.07
C ARG A 41 -1.90 3.69 -1.90
N ARG A 42 -1.86 4.12 -3.17
CA ARG A 42 -3.01 4.07 -4.07
C ARG A 42 -3.39 2.62 -4.39
N LEU A 43 -2.42 1.77 -4.70
CA LEU A 43 -2.67 0.35 -4.99
C LEU A 43 -3.26 -0.36 -3.75
N ASP A 44 -2.69 -0.10 -2.57
CA ASP A 44 -3.19 -0.66 -1.31
C ASP A 44 -4.61 -0.16 -0.99
N ALA A 45 -4.90 1.13 -1.21
CA ALA A 45 -6.25 1.70 -0.99
C ALA A 45 -7.33 1.03 -1.84
N VAL A 46 -6.97 0.65 -3.08
CA VAL A 46 -7.90 -0.04 -4.00
C VAL A 46 -8.21 -1.45 -3.52
N LEU A 47 -7.27 -2.11 -2.84
CA LEU A 47 -7.42 -3.46 -2.31
C LEU A 47 -7.95 -3.52 -0.87
N GLU A 48 -7.90 -2.42 -0.11
CA GLU A 48 -8.39 -2.34 1.29
C GLU A 48 -9.79 -2.98 1.48
N PRO A 49 -10.81 -2.70 0.65
CA PRO A 49 -12.15 -3.27 0.84
C PRO A 49 -12.25 -4.78 0.60
N THR A 50 -11.38 -5.35 -0.24
CA THR A 50 -11.42 -6.76 -0.65
C THR A 50 -10.31 -7.59 0.00
N LYS A 51 -9.52 -6.99 0.90
CA LYS A 51 -8.34 -7.60 1.52
C LYS A 51 -8.64 -8.93 2.18
N GLN A 52 -9.67 -8.98 3.03
CA GLN A 52 -10.02 -10.20 3.76
C GLN A 52 -10.42 -11.33 2.81
N ALA A 53 -11.21 -11.03 1.77
CA ALA A 53 -11.62 -12.01 0.77
C ALA A 53 -10.41 -12.62 0.03
N VAL A 54 -9.40 -11.81 -0.30
CA VAL A 54 -8.14 -12.29 -0.92
C VAL A 54 -7.38 -13.21 0.04
N LEU A 55 -7.28 -12.86 1.32
CA LEU A 55 -6.57 -13.68 2.32
C LEU A 55 -7.28 -15.02 2.58
N ASP A 56 -8.61 -15.02 2.70
CA ASP A 56 -9.40 -16.22 2.91
C ASP A 56 -9.33 -17.16 1.69
N MET A 57 -9.39 -16.59 0.48
CA MET A 57 -9.19 -17.33 -0.77
C MET A 57 -7.78 -17.93 -0.82
N LYS A 58 -6.74 -17.15 -0.49
CA LYS A 58 -5.35 -17.62 -0.45
C LYS A 58 -5.18 -18.81 0.49
N ALA A 59 -5.69 -18.69 1.72
CA ALA A 59 -5.62 -19.76 2.70
C ALA A 59 -6.34 -21.03 2.25
N SER A 60 -7.50 -20.88 1.59
CA SER A 60 -8.27 -22.00 1.05
C SER A 60 -7.54 -22.73 -0.08
N LEU A 61 -6.94 -21.97 -1.01
CA LEU A 61 -6.16 -22.51 -2.13
C LEU A 61 -4.87 -23.20 -1.66
N ASP A 62 -4.19 -22.63 -0.66
CA ASP A 62 -3.01 -23.24 -0.05
C ASP A 62 -3.34 -24.56 0.63
N LYS A 63 -4.43 -24.61 1.40
CA LYS A 63 -4.90 -25.84 2.04
C LYS A 63 -5.27 -26.93 1.02
N ALA A 64 -5.78 -26.53 -0.14
CA ALA A 64 -6.10 -27.43 -1.24
C ALA A 64 -4.87 -27.83 -2.10
N GLY A 65 -3.69 -27.27 -1.84
CA GLY A 65 -2.47 -27.56 -2.60
C GLY A 65 -2.49 -27.03 -4.04
N ILE A 66 -3.31 -26.01 -4.33
CA ILE A 66 -3.42 -25.43 -5.67
C ILE A 66 -2.21 -24.57 -5.96
N VAL A 67 -1.46 -24.92 -7.01
CA VAL A 67 -0.25 -24.18 -7.41
C VAL A 67 -0.59 -22.89 -8.18
N HIS A 68 -1.59 -22.93 -9.07
CA HIS A 68 -1.95 -21.80 -9.92
C HIS A 68 -3.14 -21.02 -9.34
N GLN A 69 -2.84 -19.98 -8.57
CA GLN A 69 -3.85 -19.23 -7.78
C GLN A 69 -4.22 -17.85 -8.37
N ASP A 70 -3.44 -17.34 -9.34
CA ASP A 70 -3.51 -15.95 -9.83
C ASP A 70 -4.93 -15.51 -10.24
N ALA A 71 -5.63 -16.31 -11.06
CA ALA A 71 -6.97 -15.96 -11.54
C ALA A 71 -8.00 -15.84 -10.40
N ALA A 72 -7.98 -16.79 -9.46
CA ALA A 72 -8.88 -16.80 -8.31
C ALA A 72 -8.61 -15.63 -7.35
N LEU A 73 -7.34 -15.28 -7.15
CA LEU A 73 -6.95 -14.16 -6.28
C LEU A 73 -7.30 -12.80 -6.90
N ARG A 74 -7.15 -12.64 -8.23
CA ARG A 74 -7.62 -11.44 -8.95
C ARG A 74 -9.14 -11.30 -8.89
N GLN A 75 -9.86 -12.41 -9.04
CA GLN A 75 -11.31 -12.43 -8.90
C GLN A 75 -11.74 -12.01 -7.48
N ALA A 76 -11.10 -12.56 -6.44
CA ALA A 76 -11.36 -12.18 -5.05
C ALA A 76 -11.02 -10.71 -4.77
N ALA A 77 -9.96 -10.18 -5.39
CA ALA A 77 -9.58 -8.78 -5.27
C ALA A 77 -10.54 -7.82 -6.00
N GLY A 78 -11.27 -8.32 -7.01
CA GLY A 78 -12.09 -7.49 -7.90
C GLY A 78 -11.27 -6.57 -8.81
N GLN A 79 -9.99 -6.88 -9.00
CA GLN A 79 -9.01 -6.04 -9.70
C GLN A 79 -8.07 -6.91 -10.54
N ALA A 80 -7.37 -6.29 -11.50
CA ALA A 80 -6.36 -6.98 -12.31
C ALA A 80 -5.09 -7.38 -11.53
N PHE A 81 -5.02 -7.04 -10.24
CA PHE A 81 -3.91 -7.31 -9.34
C PHE A 81 -4.44 -7.63 -7.93
N TYR A 82 -3.59 -8.21 -7.09
CA TYR A 82 -3.93 -8.57 -5.71
C TYR A 82 -2.70 -8.43 -4.80
N ASN A 83 -2.93 -8.48 -3.48
CA ASN A 83 -1.87 -8.46 -2.47
C ASN A 83 -2.16 -9.50 -1.38
N THR A 84 -1.34 -10.55 -1.31
CA THR A 84 -1.43 -11.64 -0.32
C THR A 84 -0.70 -11.37 0.98
N SER A 85 0.02 -10.25 1.12
CA SER A 85 0.61 -9.85 2.41
C SER A 85 -0.51 -9.74 3.47
N PRO A 86 -0.31 -10.15 4.72
CA PRO A 86 -1.31 -9.94 5.77
C PRO A 86 -1.46 -8.46 6.15
N PHE A 87 -0.54 -7.60 5.70
CA PHE A 87 -0.50 -6.19 6.08
C PHE A 87 -1.04 -5.27 4.99
N THR A 88 -1.68 -4.18 5.43
CA THR A 88 -1.91 -2.95 4.66
C THR A 88 -0.88 -1.89 5.08
N LEU A 89 -0.71 -0.83 4.28
CA LEU A 89 0.14 0.30 4.67
C LEU A 89 -0.35 0.99 5.96
N ARG A 90 -1.66 0.92 6.24
CA ARG A 90 -2.22 1.43 7.50
C ARG A 90 -1.70 0.62 8.68
N ASP A 91 -1.63 -0.70 8.56
CA ASP A 91 -1.13 -1.60 9.61
C ASP A 91 0.36 -1.41 9.85
N LEU A 92 1.13 -1.25 8.75
CA LEU A 92 2.58 -1.02 8.83
C LEU A 92 2.92 0.30 9.54
N LYS A 93 2.08 1.34 9.41
CA LYS A 93 2.25 2.58 10.18
C LYS A 93 2.13 2.36 11.69
N ALA A 94 1.30 1.41 12.13
CA ALA A 94 1.06 1.12 13.55
C ALA A 94 2.14 0.21 14.16
N ARG A 95 2.87 -0.54 13.34
CA ARG A 95 3.88 -1.52 13.77
C ARG A 95 5.29 -1.01 13.43
N ALA A 96 5.86 -0.22 14.34
CA ALA A 96 7.13 0.49 14.11
C ALA A 96 8.38 -0.38 14.35
N SER A 97 8.26 -1.60 14.89
CA SER A 97 9.41 -2.46 15.17
C SER A 97 9.41 -3.73 14.31
N ARG A 98 10.62 -4.18 13.93
CA ARG A 98 10.83 -5.38 13.09
C ARG A 98 10.18 -6.64 13.68
N GLN A 99 10.22 -6.80 15.00
CA GLN A 99 9.56 -7.90 15.72
C GLN A 99 8.04 -7.94 15.52
N GLN A 100 7.40 -6.78 15.32
CA GLN A 100 5.96 -6.70 15.10
C GLN A 100 5.55 -7.03 13.66
N LEU A 101 6.49 -7.03 12.72
CA LEU A 101 6.26 -7.30 11.30
C LEU A 101 6.48 -8.78 10.94
N GLU A 102 7.20 -9.53 11.79
CA GLU A 102 7.52 -10.95 11.59
C GLU A 102 6.49 -11.90 12.24
N ALA A 103 5.51 -11.36 12.98
CA ALA A 103 4.45 -12.08 13.71
C ALA A 103 3.08 -11.94 13.03
#